data_AF-A0A4Y2EX81-F1
#
_entry.id   AF-A0A4Y2EX81-F1
#
_cell.length_a   1.000
_cell.length_b   1.000
_cell.length_c   1.000
_cell.angle_alpha   90.00
_cell.angle_beta   90.00
_cell.angle_gamma   90.00
#
_symmetry.space_group_name_H-M   'P 1'
#
loop_
_entity.id
_entity.type
_entity.pdbx_description
1 polymer ?
#
loop_
_entity_poly.entity_id
_entity_poly.type
_entity_poly.pdbx_seq_one_letter_code
_entity_poly.pdbx_strand_id
1 'polypeptide(L)'
;MQYPGTAQHHVQCHTLLHVVAADTMTGLRYIDEVIPHLRLFHGPVGNIFVCMDDNTPYHRTLIVQECIDSEVSQHIAWPERSGD
;
A
#
# COMPACT_ATOMS: atom_id res chain seq x y z
N MET A 1 -8.23 32.66 22.39
CA MET A 1 -8.51 31.75 21.26
C MET A 1 -8.35 30.33 21.77
N GLN A 2 -9.45 29.59 21.86
CA GLN A 2 -9.48 28.21 22.35
C GLN A 2 -9.29 27.31 21.12
N TYR A 3 -8.26 26.47 21.10
CA TYR A 3 -8.17 25.41 20.10
C TYR A 3 -9.29 24.40 20.38
N PRO A 4 -10.18 24.09 19.41
CA PRO A 4 -11.20 23.08 19.63
C PRO A 4 -10.50 21.74 19.86
N GLY A 5 -10.90 21.05 20.92
CA GLY A 5 -10.35 19.77 21.31
C GLY A 5 -10.38 18.81 20.12
N THR A 6 -9.24 18.17 19.87
CA THR A 6 -9.11 17.04 18.96
C THR A 6 -10.09 15.97 19.43
N ALA A 7 -11.23 15.85 18.75
CA ALA A 7 -11.98 14.62 18.77
C ALA A 7 -10.99 13.53 18.34
N GLN A 8 -10.70 12.57 19.22
CA GLN A 8 -10.01 11.36 18.81
C GLN A 8 -10.90 10.69 17.77
N HIS A 9 -10.61 10.92 16.50
CA HIS A 9 -11.09 10.07 15.43
C HIS A 9 -10.46 8.70 15.70
N HIS A 10 -11.20 7.83 16.36
CA HIS A 10 -10.83 6.43 16.49
C HIS A 10 -10.95 5.84 15.09
N VAL A 11 -9.88 5.96 14.31
CA VAL A 11 -9.75 5.21 13.07
C VAL A 11 -9.56 3.77 13.49
N GLN A 12 -10.61 2.96 13.36
CA GLN A 12 -10.47 1.51 13.46
C GLN A 12 -9.63 1.07 12.25
N CYS A 13 -8.34 0.86 12.46
CA CYS A 13 -7.44 0.31 11.46
C CYS A 13 -7.50 -1.21 11.53
N HIS A 14 -7.87 -1.85 10.42
CA HIS A 14 -7.75 -3.29 10.26
C HIS A 14 -6.49 -3.57 9.42
N THR A 15 -5.46 -4.14 10.04
CA THR A 15 -4.26 -4.55 9.32
C THR A 15 -4.48 -5.96 8.76
N LEU A 16 -4.59 -6.09 7.44
CA LEU A 16 -4.53 -7.40 6.79
C LEU A 16 -3.08 -7.83 6.66
N LEU A 17 -2.74 -8.98 7.23
CA LEU A 17 -1.44 -9.64 7.05
C LEU A 17 -1.61 -10.81 6.08
N HIS A 18 -0.98 -10.73 4.92
CA HIS A 18 -0.91 -11.81 3.95
C HIS A 18 0.47 -12.48 4.02
N VAL A 19 0.49 -13.78 4.31
CA VAL A 19 1.73 -14.57 4.41
C VAL A 19 1.83 -15.48 3.21
N VAL A 20 2.79 -15.23 2.34
CA VAL A 20 3.11 -16.07 1.19
C VAL A 20 4.17 -17.10 1.56
N ALA A 21 4.15 -18.26 0.89
CA ALA A 21 5.18 -19.27 1.07
C ALA A 21 6.59 -18.71 0.79
N ALA A 22 7.59 -19.18 1.53
CA ALA A 22 8.97 -18.76 1.40
C ALA A 22 9.51 -19.11 0.00
N ASP A 23 9.58 -18.09 -0.84
CA ASP A 23 10.06 -18.15 -2.21
C ASP A 23 10.52 -16.73 -2.63
N THR A 24 11.18 -16.62 -3.77
CA THR A 24 11.65 -15.34 -4.30
C THR A 24 10.46 -14.48 -4.68
N MET A 25 10.37 -13.27 -4.11
CA MET A 25 9.41 -12.28 -4.57
C MET A 25 9.83 -11.80 -5.97
N THR A 26 8.94 -11.94 -6.95
CA THR A 26 9.15 -11.44 -8.32
C THR A 26 8.08 -10.39 -8.62
N GLY A 27 8.27 -9.56 -9.65
CA GLY A 27 7.24 -8.59 -10.04
C GLY A 27 5.90 -9.24 -10.38
N LEU A 28 5.90 -10.41 -11.04
CA LEU A 28 4.67 -11.17 -11.33
C LEU A 28 4.01 -11.68 -10.04
N ARG A 29 4.80 -12.21 -9.11
CA ARG A 29 4.27 -12.67 -7.83
C ARG A 29 3.74 -11.51 -6.99
N TYR A 30 4.36 -10.34 -7.05
CA TYR A 30 3.82 -9.13 -6.42
C TYR A 30 2.46 -8.75 -7.03
N ILE A 31 2.32 -8.84 -8.36
CA ILE A 31 1.03 -8.62 -9.04
C ILE A 31 -0.02 -9.62 -8.53
N ASP A 32 0.29 -10.91 -8.52
CA ASP A 32 -0.69 -11.94 -8.15
C ASP A 32 -1.04 -11.95 -6.65
N GLU A 33 -0.05 -11.65 -5.79
CA GLU A 33 -0.19 -11.80 -4.34
C GLU A 33 -0.50 -10.48 -3.61
N VAL A 34 -0.10 -9.31 -4.14
CA VAL A 34 -0.23 -8.01 -3.44
C VAL A 34 -1.33 -7.13 -4.04
N ILE A 35 -1.44 -7.04 -5.37
CA ILE A 35 -2.42 -6.16 -6.02
C ILE A 35 -3.88 -6.51 -5.63
N PRO A 36 -4.29 -7.80 -5.52
CA PRO A 36 -5.63 -8.13 -5.04
C PRO A 36 -5.89 -7.68 -3.60
N HIS A 37 -4.85 -7.57 -2.76
CA HIS A 37 -5.01 -7.07 -1.40
C HIS A 37 -5.25 -5.56 -1.38
N LEU A 38 -4.58 -4.79 -2.24
CA LEU A 38 -4.85 -3.35 -2.40
C LEU A 38 -6.31 -3.09 -2.85
N ARG A 39 -6.84 -3.93 -3.76
CA ARG A 39 -8.25 -3.89 -4.20
C ARG A 39 -9.26 -4.03 -3.09
N LEU A 40 -8.98 -4.81 -2.05
CA LEU A 40 -9.91 -4.99 -0.91
C LEU A 40 -10.15 -3.68 -0.16
N PHE A 41 -9.18 -2.77 -0.18
CA PHE A 41 -9.26 -1.47 0.47
C PHE A 41 -9.76 -0.36 -0.48
N HIS A 42 -9.73 -0.61 -1.79
CA HIS A 42 -10.30 0.28 -2.79
C HIS A 42 -11.83 0.31 -2.67
N GLY A 43 -12.38 1.47 -2.28
CA GLY A 43 -13.81 1.67 -2.00
C GLY A 43 -14.10 1.91 -0.51
N PRO A 44 -13.82 0.97 0.41
CA PRO A 44 -14.06 1.15 1.84
C PRO A 44 -13.30 2.34 2.46
N VAL A 45 -12.09 2.64 1.97
CA VAL A 45 -11.23 3.73 2.47
C VAL A 45 -11.61 5.10 1.90
N GLY A 46 -12.53 5.16 0.93
CA GLY A 46 -12.99 6.39 0.26
C GLY A 46 -12.19 6.73 -1.00
N ASN A 47 -12.39 7.96 -1.52
CA ASN A 47 -11.88 8.40 -2.82
C ASN A 47 -10.36 8.69 -2.86
N ILE A 48 -9.69 8.63 -1.71
CA ILE A 48 -8.25 8.83 -1.60
C ILE A 48 -7.67 7.59 -0.92
N PHE A 49 -7.09 6.70 -1.72
CA PHE A 49 -6.37 5.53 -1.25
C PHE A 49 -4.89 5.70 -1.56
N VAL A 50 -4.08 5.98 -0.53
CA VAL A 50 -2.64 6.15 -0.66
C VAL A 50 -1.94 4.86 -0.28
N CYS A 51 -1.14 4.30 -1.19
CA CYS A 51 -0.25 3.19 -0.90
C CYS A 51 1.17 3.71 -0.70
N MET A 52 1.82 3.20 0.33
CA MET A 52 3.22 3.45 0.62
C MET A 52 3.90 2.09 0.80
N ASP A 53 4.82 1.75 -0.07
CA ASP A 53 5.58 0.51 -0.03
C ASP A 53 7.10 0.79 -0.08
N ASP A 54 7.88 -0.27 0.11
CA ASP A 54 9.33 -0.18 -0.01
C ASP A 54 9.77 0.01 -1.47
N ASN A 55 11.04 0.38 -1.66
CA ASN A 55 11.60 0.58 -2.99
C ASN A 55 12.32 -0.66 -3.53
N THR A 56 11.87 -1.88 -3.20
CA THR A 56 12.53 -3.07 -3.73
C THR A 56 12.38 -3.14 -5.26
N PRO A 57 13.39 -3.65 -5.99
CA PRO A 57 13.37 -3.68 -7.46
C PRO A 57 12.18 -4.44 -8.05
N TYR A 58 11.64 -5.41 -7.31
CA TYR A 58 10.49 -6.20 -7.73
C TYR A 58 9.21 -5.36 -7.78
N HIS A 59 9.08 -4.35 -6.91
CA HIS A 59 7.92 -3.46 -6.85
C HIS A 59 7.99 -2.37 -7.92
N ARG A 60 9.18 -2.13 -8.51
CA ARG A 60 9.42 -1.03 -9.45
C ARG A 60 9.53 -1.47 -10.90
N THR A 61 9.08 -2.67 -11.23
CA THR A 61 8.90 -3.04 -12.64
C THR A 61 7.75 -2.21 -13.24
N LEU A 62 7.83 -1.89 -14.53
CA LEU A 62 6.80 -1.09 -15.21
C LEU A 62 5.40 -1.69 -15.05
N ILE A 63 5.27 -3.01 -15.21
CA ILE A 63 4.00 -3.72 -15.11
C ILE A 63 3.44 -3.64 -13.69
N VAL A 64 4.28 -3.78 -12.66
CA VAL A 64 3.85 -3.63 -11.26
C VAL A 64 3.36 -2.21 -11.01
N GLN A 65 4.09 -1.20 -11.49
CA GLN A 65 3.72 0.19 -11.28
C GLN A 65 2.37 0.52 -11.94
N GLU A 66 2.15 0.08 -13.19
CA GLU A 66 0.86 0.23 -13.88
C GLU A 66 -0.29 -0.45 -13.11
N CYS A 67 -0.03 -1.62 -12.52
CA CYS A 67 -1.03 -2.31 -11.69
C CYS A 67 -1.30 -1.57 -10.37
N ILE A 68 -0.29 -1.01 -9.72
CA ILE A 68 -0.51 -0.23 -8.48
C ILE A 68 -1.31 1.02 -8.80
N ASP A 69 -0.94 1.75 -9.85
CA ASP A 69 -1.59 2.99 -10.26
C ASP A 69 -3.07 2.78 -10.65
N SER A 70 -3.47 1.56 -11.04
CA SER A 70 -4.89 1.23 -11.26
C SER A 70 -5.68 0.98 -9.97
N GLU A 71 -5.02 0.60 -8.88
CA GLU A 71 -5.69 0.29 -7.61
C GLU A 71 -5.65 1.42 -6.59
N VAL A 72 -4.65 2.31 -6.66
CA VAL A 72 -4.40 3.33 -5.64
C VAL A 72 -4.52 4.73 -6.23
N SER A 73 -5.03 5.68 -5.45
CA SER A 73 -5.13 7.08 -5.88
C SER A 73 -3.76 7.76 -5.91
N GLN A 74 -2.86 7.36 -5.01
CA GLN A 74 -1.50 7.87 -4.94
C GLN A 74 -0.56 6.77 -4.43
N HIS A 75 0.55 6.60 -5.11
CA HIS A 75 1.64 5.73 -4.68
C HIS A 75 2.80 6.60 -4.18
N ILE A 76 3.23 6.39 -2.93
CA ILE A 76 4.38 7.07 -2.32
C ILE A 76 5.50 6.05 -2.10
N ALA A 77 6.56 6.15 -2.89
CA ALA A 77 7.75 5.34 -2.68
C ALA A 77 8.52 5.83 -1.45
N TRP A 78 8.98 4.89 -0.61
CA TRP A 78 9.95 5.23 0.42
C TRP A 78 11.31 5.63 -0.19
N PRO A 79 12.03 6.60 0.42
CA PRO A 79 13.42 6.90 0.09
C PRO A 79 14.30 5.65 0.02
N GLU A 80 15.24 5.62 -0.93
CA GLU A 80 16.23 4.56 -1.01
C GLU A 80 17.02 4.47 0.30
N ARG A 81 17.14 3.25 0.86
CA ARG A 81 17.90 2.94 2.09
C ARG A 81 17.31 3.53 3.38
N SER A 82 16.06 3.20 3.62
CA SER A 82 15.27 3.66 4.76
C SER A 82 14.88 2.54 5.75
N GLY A 83 15.53 1.38 5.63
CA GLY A 83 15.37 0.28 6.57
C GLY A 83 16.24 0.49 7.80
N ASP A 84 15.81 1.40 8.66
CA ASP A 84 16.44 1.69 9.95
C ASP A 84 15.96 0.71 11.03
#